data_AF-A0A434TKV7-F1
#
_entry.id   AF-A0A434TKV7-F1
#
_cell.length_a   1.000
_cell.length_b   1.000
_cell.length_c   1.000
_cell.angle_alpha   90.00
_cell.angle_beta   90.00
_cell.angle_gamma   90.00
#
_symmetry.space_group_name_H-M   'P 1'
#
loop_
_entity.id
_entity.type
_entity.pdbx_description
1 polymer ?
#
loop_
_entity_poly.entity_id
_entity_poly.type
_entity_poly.pdbx_seq_one_letter_code
_entity_poly.pdbx_strand_id
1 'polypeptide(L)'
;LDALTQNFHDIYQSVKLAADVPAQTERVNANLKLQISTMRANASRLPKQLARMVDAAADEFEGNVAETSVANLNQMLDETVTRPCEEAVNGHYPFAGDGSEEISLADFAKLFAPGGLMDRFFAQNLTPLIDMTGQDWTWKQEARSSRDLAKSTLKAFQAAAEIRSAFFASGGSAPSVSITFTPSSLNSEVDSAVLNVDGQTVQSTQAGNAPSTVTWPGGGASGSASLSLTPEMPGRESALKFEGPWALKRLLDKASVTSNGAGAEARFVIGGRDVAYKMESGSGANPFLLPALSGFSCPKAF
;
A
#
# COMPACT_ATOMS: atom_id res chain seq x y z
N LEU A 1 -35.92 -20.93 32.05
CA LEU A 1 -36.78 -20.03 31.25
C LEU A 1 -36.46 -18.58 31.60
N ASP A 2 -36.53 -18.18 32.87
CA ASP A 2 -36.23 -16.81 33.32
C ASP A 2 -34.86 -16.27 32.86
N ALA A 3 -33.80 -17.06 32.96
CA ALA A 3 -32.47 -16.68 32.47
C ALA A 3 -32.41 -16.45 30.95
N LEU A 4 -33.24 -17.15 30.18
CA LEU A 4 -33.34 -16.98 28.73
C LEU A 4 -34.11 -15.71 28.40
N THR A 5 -35.25 -15.48 29.08
CA THR A 5 -36.06 -14.28 28.92
C THR A 5 -35.27 -13.01 29.30
N GLN A 6 -34.47 -13.08 30.36
CA GLN A 6 -33.57 -12.00 30.76
C GLN A 6 -32.53 -11.73 29.68
N ASN A 7 -31.90 -12.79 29.13
CA ASN A 7 -30.91 -12.63 28.07
C ASN A 7 -31.49 -11.99 26.79
N PHE A 8 -32.70 -12.38 26.38
CA PHE A 8 -33.40 -11.72 25.27
C PHE A 8 -33.73 -10.26 25.57
N HIS A 9 -34.12 -9.94 26.81
CA HIS A 9 -34.37 -8.56 27.23
C HIS A 9 -33.09 -7.72 27.15
N ASP A 10 -31.97 -8.26 27.64
CA ASP A 10 -30.68 -7.58 27.64
C ASP A 10 -30.15 -7.34 26.22
N ILE A 11 -30.33 -8.30 25.30
CA ILE A 11 -30.02 -8.15 23.86
C ILE A 11 -30.89 -7.05 23.26
N TYR A 12 -32.19 -7.04 23.51
CA TYR A 12 -33.11 -6.01 23.01
C TYR A 12 -32.71 -4.59 23.49
N GLN A 13 -32.39 -4.44 24.78
CA GLN A 13 -31.92 -3.16 25.32
C GLN A 13 -30.60 -2.72 24.69
N SER A 14 -29.68 -3.66 24.45
CA SER A 14 -28.40 -3.40 23.81
C SER A 14 -28.59 -2.94 22.36
N VAL A 15 -29.43 -3.62 21.58
CA VAL A 15 -29.76 -3.22 20.20
C VAL A 15 -30.39 -1.82 20.17
N LYS A 16 -31.31 -1.53 21.09
CA LYS A 16 -31.92 -0.20 21.21
C LYS A 16 -30.88 0.88 21.53
N LEU A 17 -29.97 0.61 22.46
CA LEU A 17 -28.92 1.55 22.83
C LEU A 17 -27.94 1.82 21.67
N ALA A 18 -27.60 0.81 20.86
CA ALA A 18 -26.79 0.99 19.66
C ALA A 18 -27.46 1.92 18.63
N ALA A 19 -28.80 1.83 18.48
CA ALA A 19 -29.56 2.71 17.61
C ALA A 19 -29.62 4.17 18.13
N ASP A 20 -29.71 4.35 19.45
CA ASP A 20 -29.84 5.66 20.08
C ASP A 20 -28.49 6.39 20.26
N VAL A 21 -27.39 5.65 20.42
CA VAL A 21 -26.05 6.21 20.74
C VAL A 21 -24.95 5.61 19.85
N PRO A 22 -24.74 6.14 18.63
CA PRO A 22 -23.75 5.62 17.67
C PRO A 22 -22.32 5.57 18.20
N ALA A 23 -21.94 6.50 19.09
CA ALA A 23 -20.61 6.56 19.69
C ALA A 23 -20.30 5.39 20.66
N GLN A 24 -21.31 4.62 21.09
CA GLN A 24 -21.13 3.47 21.97
C GLN A 24 -21.29 2.12 21.25
N THR A 25 -21.58 2.12 19.95
CA THR A 25 -21.89 0.93 19.17
C THR A 25 -20.83 -0.16 19.27
N GLU A 26 -19.54 0.19 19.34
CA GLU A 26 -18.47 -0.80 19.48
C GLU A 26 -18.50 -1.54 20.82
N ARG A 27 -18.73 -0.82 21.93
CA ARG A 27 -18.91 -1.42 23.26
C ARG A 27 -20.18 -2.24 23.34
N VAL A 28 -21.25 -1.75 22.72
CA VAL A 28 -22.53 -2.44 22.66
C VAL A 28 -22.41 -3.73 21.85
N ASN A 29 -21.70 -3.73 20.73
CA ASN A 29 -21.44 -4.91 19.90
C ASN A 29 -20.58 -5.95 20.65
N ALA A 30 -19.60 -5.51 21.44
CA ALA A 30 -18.82 -6.42 22.30
C ALA A 30 -19.70 -7.10 23.37
N ASN A 31 -20.60 -6.33 24.01
CA ASN A 31 -21.56 -6.88 24.97
C ASN A 31 -22.57 -7.82 24.31
N LEU A 32 -23.07 -7.48 23.12
CA LEU A 32 -23.97 -8.34 22.33
C LEU A 32 -23.33 -9.69 22.02
N LYS A 33 -22.05 -9.72 21.63
CA LYS A 33 -21.32 -10.98 21.41
C LYS A 33 -21.28 -11.87 22.67
N LEU A 34 -21.08 -11.28 23.85
CA LEU A 34 -21.11 -12.02 25.12
C LEU A 34 -22.52 -12.51 25.48
N GLN A 35 -23.55 -11.71 25.19
CA GLN A 35 -24.93 -12.09 25.44
C GLN A 35 -25.37 -13.24 24.52
N ILE A 36 -25.00 -13.19 23.23
CA ILE A 36 -25.31 -14.26 22.26
C ILE A 36 -24.57 -15.55 22.61
N SER A 37 -23.30 -15.48 23.05
CA SER A 37 -22.56 -16.68 23.49
C SER A 37 -23.20 -17.30 24.74
N THR A 38 -23.68 -16.47 25.67
CA THR A 38 -24.45 -16.91 26.85
C THR A 38 -25.79 -17.55 26.44
N MET A 39 -26.44 -17.00 25.42
CA MET A 39 -27.69 -17.55 24.87
C MET A 39 -27.49 -18.97 24.33
N ARG A 40 -26.44 -19.19 23.52
CA ARG A 40 -26.07 -20.52 23.01
C ARG A 40 -25.70 -21.49 24.13
N ALA A 41 -24.94 -21.03 25.12
CA ALA A 41 -24.60 -21.88 26.26
C ALA A 41 -25.86 -22.39 26.99
N ASN A 42 -26.88 -21.54 27.11
CA ASN A 42 -28.16 -21.90 27.72
C ASN A 42 -29.06 -22.75 26.81
N ALA A 43 -28.94 -22.63 25.48
CA ALA A 43 -29.71 -23.43 24.52
C ALA A 43 -29.49 -24.94 24.69
N SER A 44 -28.26 -25.34 25.07
CA SER A 44 -27.89 -26.74 25.32
C SER A 44 -28.73 -27.43 26.42
N ARG A 45 -29.39 -26.65 27.28
CA ARG A 45 -30.22 -27.13 28.40
C ARG A 45 -31.71 -27.22 28.06
N LEU A 46 -32.10 -26.86 26.84
CA LEU A 46 -33.50 -26.81 26.40
C LEU A 46 -33.91 -28.08 25.65
N PRO A 47 -35.22 -28.41 25.58
CA PRO A 47 -35.73 -29.41 24.66
C PRO A 47 -35.37 -29.08 23.21
N LYS A 48 -35.11 -30.09 22.38
CA LYS A 48 -34.57 -29.94 21.00
C LYS A 48 -35.27 -28.89 20.13
N GLN A 49 -36.59 -28.75 20.24
CA GLN A 49 -37.34 -27.77 19.43
C GLN A 49 -37.08 -26.33 19.87
N LEU A 50 -37.03 -26.09 21.18
CA LEU A 50 -36.70 -24.80 21.76
C LEU A 50 -35.23 -24.43 21.56
N ALA A 51 -34.32 -25.39 21.72
CA ALA A 51 -32.90 -25.20 21.44
C ALA A 51 -32.68 -24.72 19.99
N ARG A 52 -33.33 -25.37 19.02
CA ARG A 52 -33.27 -24.96 17.61
C ARG A 52 -33.75 -23.53 17.35
N MET A 53 -34.82 -23.09 18.02
CA MET A 53 -35.32 -21.72 17.89
C MET A 53 -34.35 -20.71 18.50
N VAL A 54 -33.76 -21.03 19.65
CA VAL A 54 -32.77 -20.17 20.32
C VAL A 54 -31.49 -20.07 19.49
N ASP A 55 -31.01 -21.19 18.95
CA ASP A 55 -29.83 -21.21 18.07
C ASP A 55 -30.08 -20.40 16.79
N ALA A 56 -31.27 -20.52 16.18
CA ALA A 56 -31.64 -19.72 15.00
C ALA A 56 -31.69 -18.22 15.31
N ALA A 57 -32.24 -17.81 16.46
CA ALA A 57 -32.23 -16.42 16.90
C ALA A 57 -30.80 -15.93 17.21
N ALA A 58 -29.94 -16.77 17.78
CA ALA A 58 -28.52 -16.47 18.00
C ALA A 58 -27.79 -16.21 16.68
N ASP A 59 -28.06 -17.04 15.67
CA ASP A 59 -27.48 -16.90 14.34
C ASP A 59 -27.95 -15.59 13.65
N GLU A 60 -29.23 -15.22 13.80
CA GLU A 60 -29.78 -13.95 13.29
C GLU A 60 -29.15 -12.74 13.98
N PHE A 61 -29.03 -12.75 15.31
CA PHE A 61 -28.36 -11.67 16.04
C PHE A 61 -26.87 -11.56 15.71
N GLU A 62 -26.17 -12.68 15.54
CA GLU A 62 -24.78 -12.66 15.09
C GLU A 62 -24.63 -12.05 13.69
N GLY A 63 -25.54 -12.39 12.77
CA GLY A 63 -25.57 -11.81 11.42
C GLY A 63 -25.75 -10.29 11.45
N ASN A 64 -26.74 -9.79 12.18
CA ASN A 64 -27.02 -8.36 12.27
C ASN A 64 -25.89 -7.56 12.93
N VAL A 65 -25.25 -8.12 13.98
CA VAL A 65 -24.09 -7.51 14.63
C VAL A 65 -22.89 -7.48 13.69
N ALA A 66 -22.68 -8.54 12.91
CA ALA A 66 -21.62 -8.58 11.90
C ALA A 66 -21.83 -7.55 10.79
N GLU A 67 -23.03 -7.45 10.24
CA GLU A 67 -23.36 -6.50 9.16
C GLU A 67 -23.19 -5.04 9.62
N THR A 68 -23.72 -4.71 10.80
CA THR A 68 -23.55 -3.37 11.40
C THR A 68 -22.07 -3.06 11.67
N SER A 69 -21.29 -4.06 12.08
CA SER A 69 -19.85 -3.90 12.29
C SER A 69 -19.09 -3.63 10.98
N VAL A 70 -19.48 -4.29 9.88
CA VAL A 70 -18.88 -4.06 8.56
C VAL A 70 -19.29 -2.69 8.00
N ALA A 71 -20.55 -2.29 8.14
CA ALA A 71 -21.01 -0.97 7.73
C ALA A 71 -20.25 0.16 8.44
N ASN A 72 -20.08 0.06 9.77
CA ASN A 72 -19.29 1.03 10.54
C ASN A 72 -17.81 1.02 10.12
N LEU A 73 -17.24 -0.17 9.86
CA LEU A 73 -15.86 -0.30 9.40
C LEU A 73 -15.68 0.33 8.01
N ASN A 74 -16.66 0.17 7.12
CA ASN A 74 -16.68 0.79 5.79
C ASN A 74 -16.79 2.31 5.88
N GLN A 75 -17.65 2.83 6.76
CA GLN A 75 -17.73 4.27 6.98
C GLN A 75 -16.41 4.84 7.51
N MET A 76 -15.81 4.18 8.50
CA MET A 76 -14.53 4.63 9.05
C MET A 76 -13.41 4.52 8.01
N LEU A 77 -13.38 3.45 7.21
CA LEU A 77 -12.43 3.29 6.10
C LEU A 77 -12.58 4.45 5.10
N ASP A 78 -13.81 4.75 4.70
CA ASP A 78 -14.09 5.80 3.73
C ASP A 78 -13.59 7.17 4.19
N GLU A 79 -13.97 7.55 5.42
CA GLU A 79 -13.67 8.86 5.99
C GLU A 79 -12.18 9.06 6.29
N THR A 80 -11.50 8.01 6.77
CA THR A 80 -10.13 8.12 7.29
C THR A 80 -9.06 7.70 6.27
N VAL A 81 -9.41 6.86 5.30
CA VAL A 81 -8.45 6.27 4.36
C VAL A 81 -8.87 6.47 2.91
N THR A 82 -10.05 6.00 2.49
CA THR A 82 -10.42 5.94 1.06
C THR A 82 -10.40 7.31 0.41
N ARG A 83 -11.16 8.27 0.93
CA ARG A 83 -11.23 9.62 0.37
C ARG A 83 -9.86 10.33 0.34
N PRO A 84 -9.11 10.45 1.44
CA PRO A 84 -7.79 11.10 1.38
C PRO A 84 -6.76 10.33 0.54
N CYS A 85 -6.90 9.01 0.42
CA CYS A 85 -6.07 8.21 -0.48
C CYS A 85 -6.40 8.55 -1.94
N GLU A 86 -7.68 8.53 -2.32
CA GLU A 86 -8.12 8.80 -3.69
C GLU A 86 -7.76 10.22 -4.13
N GLU A 87 -7.90 11.21 -3.24
CA GLU A 87 -7.45 12.58 -3.47
C GLU A 87 -5.95 12.67 -3.79
N ALA A 88 -5.11 11.88 -3.11
CA ALA A 88 -3.66 11.90 -3.30
C ALA A 88 -3.17 11.02 -4.47
N VAL A 89 -3.92 9.97 -4.82
CA VAL A 89 -3.46 8.89 -5.72
C VAL A 89 -4.10 8.98 -7.10
N ASN A 90 -5.38 9.31 -7.21
CA ASN A 90 -6.09 9.22 -8.49
C ASN A 90 -5.54 10.25 -9.48
N GLY A 91 -5.15 9.77 -10.67
CA GLY A 91 -4.60 10.61 -11.74
C GLY A 91 -3.18 11.14 -11.48
N HIS A 92 -2.60 10.84 -10.32
CA HIS A 92 -1.27 11.30 -9.93
C HIS A 92 -0.21 10.25 -10.23
N TYR A 93 0.89 10.69 -10.82
CA TYR A 93 2.12 9.92 -10.92
C TYR A 93 2.74 9.75 -9.51
N PRO A 94 3.31 8.58 -9.15
CA PRO A 94 3.67 7.43 -10.00
C PRO A 94 2.59 6.35 -10.15
N PHE A 95 1.39 6.53 -9.58
CA PHE A 95 0.33 5.53 -9.61
C PHE A 95 -0.37 5.50 -10.98
N ALA A 96 -0.67 6.67 -11.53
CA ALA A 96 -1.06 6.83 -12.93
C ALA A 96 0.21 7.08 -13.76
N GLY A 97 0.62 6.10 -14.58
CA GLY A 97 1.85 6.19 -15.37
C GLY A 97 1.88 7.34 -16.38
N ASP A 98 0.71 7.73 -16.88
CA ASP A 98 0.48 8.86 -17.79
C ASP A 98 0.03 10.15 -17.06
N GLY A 99 -0.01 10.14 -15.72
CA GLY A 99 -0.38 11.28 -14.90
C GLY A 99 0.55 12.49 -15.12
N SER A 100 -0.05 13.62 -15.50
CA SER A 100 0.66 14.90 -15.65
C SER A 100 0.96 15.56 -14.31
N GLU A 101 0.12 15.31 -13.31
CA GLU A 101 0.33 15.75 -11.93
C GLU A 101 1.04 14.66 -11.14
N GLU A 102 1.79 15.06 -10.12
CA GLU A 102 2.56 14.16 -9.27
C GLU A 102 2.04 14.22 -7.84
N ILE A 103 1.95 13.07 -7.17
CA ILE A 103 1.72 13.08 -5.72
C ILE A 103 2.89 13.78 -5.04
N SER A 104 2.60 14.69 -4.11
CA SER A 104 3.66 15.31 -3.31
C SER A 104 4.33 14.25 -2.41
N LEU A 105 5.62 14.43 -2.10
CA LEU A 105 6.30 13.53 -1.16
C LEU A 105 5.66 13.57 0.24
N ALA A 106 5.05 14.70 0.61
CA ALA A 106 4.34 14.87 1.87
C ALA A 106 3.04 14.04 1.91
N ASP A 107 2.25 14.06 0.83
CA ASP A 107 1.03 13.24 0.74
C ASP A 107 1.36 11.77 0.63
N PHE A 108 2.42 11.42 -0.11
CA PHE A 108 2.93 10.05 -0.17
C PHE A 108 3.34 9.56 1.23
N ALA A 109 4.08 10.36 1.99
CA ALA A 109 4.42 10.05 3.38
C ALA A 109 3.20 9.94 4.30
N LYS A 110 2.26 10.87 4.20
CA LYS A 110 1.01 10.85 4.98
C LYS A 110 0.24 9.55 4.78
N LEU A 111 0.25 9.01 3.56
CA LEU A 111 -0.46 7.79 3.22
C LEU A 111 0.31 6.52 3.64
N PHE A 112 1.59 6.40 3.27
CA PHE A 112 2.35 5.15 3.34
C PHE A 112 3.41 5.04 4.42
N ALA A 113 3.88 6.15 5.02
CA ALA A 113 4.94 6.08 6.03
C ALA A 113 4.53 5.20 7.23
N PRO A 114 5.48 4.71 8.04
CA PRO A 114 5.16 4.15 9.36
C PRO A 114 4.31 5.15 10.17
N GLY A 115 3.17 4.70 10.70
CA GLY A 115 2.19 5.59 11.33
C GLY A 115 1.40 6.48 10.37
N GLY A 116 1.47 6.26 9.05
CA GLY A 116 0.62 6.89 8.03
C GLY A 116 -0.84 6.44 8.12
N LEU A 117 -1.70 6.94 7.23
CA LEU A 117 -3.12 6.61 7.21
C LEU A 117 -3.37 5.09 7.04
N MET A 118 -2.71 4.47 6.05
CA MET A 118 -2.87 3.04 5.77
C MET A 118 -2.41 2.19 6.95
N ASP A 119 -1.24 2.52 7.52
CA ASP A 119 -0.64 1.78 8.62
C ASP A 119 -1.48 1.86 9.90
N ARG A 120 -1.91 3.08 10.27
CA ARG A 120 -2.73 3.29 11.47
C ARG A 120 -4.06 2.55 11.38
N PHE A 121 -4.76 2.67 10.24
CA PHE A 121 -6.03 2.00 10.06
C PHE A 121 -5.86 0.47 10.13
N PHE A 122 -4.84 -0.06 9.45
CA PHE A 122 -4.54 -1.49 9.48
C PHE A 122 -4.26 -1.98 10.91
N ALA A 123 -3.36 -1.29 11.62
CA ALA A 123 -2.95 -1.66 12.98
C ALA A 123 -4.15 -1.68 13.95
N GLN A 124 -5.02 -0.67 13.86
CA GLN A 124 -6.16 -0.48 14.76
C GLN A 124 -7.32 -1.44 14.45
N ASN A 125 -7.62 -1.68 13.17
CA ASN A 125 -8.89 -2.30 12.79
C ASN A 125 -8.75 -3.69 12.17
N LEU A 126 -7.62 -3.99 11.52
CA LEU A 126 -7.50 -5.14 10.64
C LEU A 126 -6.55 -6.23 11.13
N THR A 127 -5.53 -5.88 11.92
CA THR A 127 -4.58 -6.84 12.53
C THR A 127 -5.24 -8.08 13.14
N PRO A 128 -6.31 -7.99 13.95
CA PRO A 128 -6.90 -9.19 14.55
C PRO A 128 -7.60 -10.09 13.51
N LEU A 129 -8.01 -9.53 12.37
CA LEU A 129 -8.84 -10.18 11.36
C LEU A 129 -8.03 -10.87 10.25
N ILE A 130 -6.74 -10.57 10.13
CA ILE A 130 -5.91 -10.97 8.98
C ILE A 130 -4.84 -11.97 9.41
N ASP A 131 -4.65 -13.00 8.59
CA ASP A 131 -3.50 -13.90 8.61
C ASP A 131 -2.45 -13.38 7.61
N MET A 132 -1.27 -13.07 8.14
CA MET A 132 -0.12 -12.52 7.40
C MET A 132 1.03 -13.53 7.29
N THR A 133 0.79 -14.81 7.61
CA THR A 133 1.85 -15.84 7.60
C THR A 133 2.24 -16.29 6.19
N GLY A 134 1.35 -16.12 5.22
CA GLY A 134 1.58 -16.41 3.81
C GLY A 134 2.18 -15.24 3.03
N GLN A 135 2.54 -15.50 1.76
CA GLN A 135 2.95 -14.46 0.80
C GLN A 135 1.81 -13.48 0.50
N ASP A 136 0.59 -14.00 0.34
CA ASP A 136 -0.62 -13.21 0.23
C ASP A 136 -1.33 -13.18 1.58
N TRP A 137 -1.74 -11.98 2.00
CA TRP A 137 -2.55 -11.84 3.20
C TRP A 137 -3.94 -12.42 2.97
N THR A 138 -4.48 -13.09 3.98
CA THR A 138 -5.83 -13.68 3.93
C THR A 138 -6.64 -13.31 5.16
N TRP A 139 -7.96 -13.32 5.01
CA TRP A 139 -8.85 -13.17 6.16
C TRP A 139 -8.85 -14.44 7.02
N LYS A 140 -8.76 -14.30 8.34
CA LYS A 140 -8.87 -15.43 9.26
C LYS A 140 -10.26 -16.05 9.15
N GLN A 141 -10.33 -17.36 8.96
CA GLN A 141 -11.58 -18.10 8.72
C GLN A 141 -12.47 -18.27 9.96
N GLU A 142 -11.97 -17.96 11.16
CA GLU A 142 -12.72 -18.15 12.41
C GLU A 142 -13.83 -17.12 12.61
N ALA A 143 -13.80 -16.00 11.89
CA ALA A 143 -14.90 -15.05 11.85
C ALA A 143 -15.89 -15.48 10.74
N ARG A 144 -17.10 -15.95 11.07
CA ARG A 144 -18.12 -16.23 10.05
C ARG A 144 -18.40 -15.02 9.14
N SER A 145 -18.18 -13.82 9.66
CA SER A 145 -18.25 -12.52 8.98
C SER A 145 -17.05 -12.18 8.09
N SER A 146 -16.00 -13.01 8.05
CA SER A 146 -14.82 -12.77 7.20
C SER A 146 -14.91 -13.39 5.81
N ARG A 147 -15.89 -14.27 5.57
CA ARG A 147 -16.10 -14.91 4.26
C ARG A 147 -16.59 -13.95 3.17
N ASP A 148 -17.17 -12.83 3.58
CA ASP A 148 -17.75 -11.84 2.67
C ASP A 148 -16.90 -10.56 2.54
N LEU A 149 -15.78 -10.45 3.27
CA LEU A 149 -14.92 -9.27 3.21
C LEU A 149 -14.13 -9.21 1.89
N ALA A 150 -14.11 -8.04 1.27
CA ALA A 150 -13.49 -7.81 -0.03
C ALA A 150 -11.98 -8.11 -0.01
N LYS A 151 -11.57 -9.08 -0.84
CA LYS A 151 -10.15 -9.41 -1.05
C LYS A 151 -9.36 -8.25 -1.66
N SER A 152 -10.01 -7.37 -2.42
CA SER A 152 -9.39 -6.19 -3.02
C SER A 152 -8.88 -5.19 -1.96
N THR A 153 -9.65 -4.99 -0.90
CA THR A 153 -9.25 -4.10 0.20
C THR A 153 -8.07 -4.66 0.95
N LEU A 154 -8.04 -5.98 1.19
CA LEU A 154 -6.89 -6.64 1.79
C LEU A 154 -5.62 -6.49 0.93
N LYS A 155 -5.74 -6.68 -0.39
CA LYS A 155 -4.64 -6.44 -1.33
C LYS A 155 -4.14 -5.00 -1.32
N ALA A 156 -5.02 -4.02 -1.18
CA ALA A 156 -4.63 -2.61 -1.08
C ALA A 156 -3.77 -2.35 0.17
N PHE A 157 -4.13 -2.90 1.33
CA PHE A 157 -3.31 -2.78 2.54
C PHE A 157 -1.99 -3.53 2.45
N GLN A 158 -1.98 -4.72 1.82
CA GLN A 158 -0.74 -5.45 1.57
C GLN A 158 0.20 -4.64 0.64
N ALA A 159 -0.31 -4.13 -0.49
CA ALA A 159 0.46 -3.29 -1.40
C ALA A 159 0.98 -2.02 -0.71
N ALA A 160 0.18 -1.38 0.16
CA ALA A 160 0.63 -0.24 0.96
C ALA A 160 1.78 -0.61 1.91
N ALA A 161 1.75 -1.80 2.52
CA ALA A 161 2.83 -2.28 3.38
C ALA A 161 4.12 -2.59 2.59
N GLU A 162 3.99 -3.11 1.36
CA GLU A 162 5.13 -3.31 0.44
C GLU A 162 5.73 -1.99 -0.04
N ILE A 163 4.90 -1.00 -0.39
CA ILE A 163 5.36 0.36 -0.70
C ILE A 163 6.09 0.95 0.51
N ARG A 164 5.51 0.82 1.71
CA ARG A 164 6.11 1.32 2.94
C ARG A 164 7.49 0.71 3.19
N SER A 165 7.61 -0.61 3.13
CA SER A 165 8.88 -1.30 3.42
C SER A 165 9.98 -0.91 2.43
N ALA A 166 9.61 -0.61 1.19
CA ALA A 166 10.54 -0.24 0.14
C ALA A 166 11.00 1.22 0.22
N PHE A 167 10.07 2.15 0.43
CA PHE A 167 10.36 3.60 0.41
C PHE A 167 10.74 4.18 1.78
N PHE A 168 10.39 3.50 2.88
CA PHE A 168 10.64 3.94 4.26
C PHE A 168 11.46 2.90 5.03
N ALA A 169 12.39 2.21 4.35
CA ALA A 169 13.23 1.16 4.95
C ALA A 169 14.05 1.65 6.16
N SER A 170 14.35 2.95 6.24
CA SER A 170 15.02 3.59 7.37
C SER A 170 14.11 3.83 8.59
N GLY A 171 12.79 3.58 8.47
CA GLY A 171 11.79 3.82 9.50
C GLY A 171 11.42 5.29 9.72
N GLY A 172 11.92 6.19 8.87
CA GLY A 172 11.62 7.63 8.96
C GLY A 172 10.20 8.00 8.53
N SER A 173 9.82 9.26 8.79
CA SER A 173 8.55 9.83 8.33
C SER A 173 8.59 10.38 6.90
N ALA A 174 9.77 10.42 6.28
CA ALA A 174 9.96 10.82 4.89
C ALA A 174 10.56 9.65 4.09
N PRO A 175 10.19 9.49 2.81
CA PRO A 175 10.74 8.42 1.98
C PRO A 175 12.24 8.64 1.76
N SER A 176 13.01 7.57 1.70
CA SER A 176 14.43 7.60 1.39
C SER A 176 14.88 6.27 0.80
N VAL A 177 15.42 6.32 -0.41
CA VAL A 177 15.83 5.18 -1.21
C VAL A 177 17.23 5.42 -1.73
N SER A 178 18.16 4.51 -1.42
CA SER A 178 19.52 4.52 -1.97
C SER A 178 19.65 3.46 -3.06
N ILE A 179 20.08 3.88 -4.25
CA ILE A 179 20.30 3.05 -5.43
C ILE A 179 21.75 3.18 -5.86
N THR A 180 22.43 2.05 -5.96
CA THR A 180 23.75 1.97 -6.57
C THR A 180 23.59 1.69 -8.06
N PHE A 181 24.07 2.62 -8.87
CA PHE A 181 24.16 2.49 -10.32
C PHE A 181 25.57 2.08 -10.72
N THR A 182 25.67 0.98 -11.46
CA THR A 182 26.92 0.52 -12.06
C THR A 182 26.76 0.52 -13.58
N PRO A 183 27.43 1.41 -14.32
CA PRO A 183 27.36 1.42 -15.77
C PRO A 183 27.85 0.08 -16.34
N SER A 184 27.00 -0.58 -17.13
CA SER A 184 27.27 -1.93 -17.66
C SER A 184 27.56 -1.96 -19.16
N SER A 185 27.03 -1.01 -19.92
CA SER A 185 27.36 -0.84 -21.34
C SER A 185 27.15 0.60 -21.78
N LEU A 186 27.92 1.01 -22.78
CA LEU A 186 27.86 2.34 -23.40
C LEU A 186 28.09 2.17 -24.91
N ASN A 187 27.21 2.77 -25.72
CA ASN A 187 27.34 2.75 -27.17
C ASN A 187 28.71 3.28 -27.62
N SER A 188 29.30 2.69 -28.67
CA SER A 188 30.64 3.06 -29.15
C SER A 188 30.75 4.50 -29.68
N GLU A 189 29.63 5.11 -30.07
CA GLU A 189 29.59 6.52 -30.51
C GLU A 189 29.41 7.50 -29.34
N VAL A 190 29.41 7.02 -28.10
CA VAL A 190 29.28 7.82 -26.88
C VAL A 190 30.58 7.73 -26.10
N ASP A 191 31.29 8.85 -25.99
CA ASP A 191 32.52 8.97 -25.22
C ASP A 191 32.23 8.90 -23.72
N SER A 192 31.14 9.56 -23.31
CA SER A 192 30.71 9.56 -21.93
C SER A 192 29.20 9.80 -21.76
N ALA A 193 28.64 9.24 -20.68
CA ALA A 193 27.27 9.51 -20.26
C ALA A 193 27.24 9.97 -18.80
N VAL A 194 26.33 10.88 -18.48
CA VAL A 194 26.13 11.41 -17.12
C VAL A 194 24.68 11.23 -16.73
N LEU A 195 24.43 10.36 -15.76
CA LEU A 195 23.17 10.30 -15.03
C LEU A 195 23.25 11.26 -13.86
N ASN A 196 22.36 12.25 -13.78
CA ASN A 196 22.23 13.16 -12.66
C ASN A 196 20.87 12.95 -11.98
N VAL A 197 20.86 12.81 -10.67
CA VAL A 197 19.65 12.71 -9.85
C VAL A 197 19.82 13.65 -8.67
N ASP A 198 18.98 14.67 -8.57
CA ASP A 198 19.00 15.67 -7.51
C ASP A 198 20.41 16.26 -7.25
N GLY A 199 21.21 16.43 -8.32
CA GLY A 199 22.57 16.93 -8.25
C GLY A 199 23.65 15.86 -8.03
N GLN A 200 23.29 14.62 -7.72
CA GLN A 200 24.21 13.49 -7.59
C GLN A 200 24.46 12.86 -8.96
N THR A 201 25.73 12.72 -9.35
CA THR A 201 26.09 12.26 -10.70
C THR A 201 26.72 10.88 -10.72
N VAL A 202 26.33 10.07 -11.71
CA VAL A 202 26.95 8.79 -12.07
C VAL A 202 27.58 8.94 -13.45
N GLN A 203 28.91 8.98 -13.49
CA GLN A 203 29.68 9.10 -14.72
C GLN A 203 29.88 7.73 -15.37
N SER A 204 29.68 7.66 -16.68
CA SER A 204 29.97 6.48 -17.50
C SER A 204 30.95 6.85 -18.60
N THR A 205 31.95 6.00 -18.85
CA THR A 205 32.96 6.17 -19.91
C THR A 205 33.30 4.82 -20.55
N GLN A 206 34.01 4.87 -21.67
CA GLN A 206 34.52 3.67 -22.36
C GLN A 206 35.67 2.97 -21.62
N ALA A 207 36.44 3.71 -20.81
CA ALA A 207 37.72 3.24 -20.25
C ALA A 207 37.59 2.55 -18.87
N GLY A 208 36.41 2.59 -18.25
CA GLY A 208 36.14 1.97 -16.96
C GLY A 208 35.06 2.73 -16.18
N ASN A 209 34.24 1.97 -15.46
CA ASN A 209 33.07 2.49 -14.74
C ASN A 209 33.10 2.01 -13.29
N ALA A 210 32.93 2.93 -12.34
CA ALA A 210 32.82 2.62 -10.92
C ALA A 210 31.35 2.69 -10.49
N PRO A 211 30.89 1.78 -9.60
CA PRO A 211 29.58 1.90 -8.97
C PRO A 211 29.45 3.25 -8.24
N SER A 212 28.29 3.89 -8.36
CA SER A 212 27.97 5.14 -7.67
C SER A 212 26.60 5.05 -7.04
N THR A 213 26.50 5.40 -5.75
CA THR A 213 25.23 5.38 -5.02
C THR A 213 24.59 6.76 -5.03
N VAL A 214 23.31 6.79 -5.39
CA VAL A 214 22.43 7.95 -5.38
C VAL A 214 21.35 7.72 -4.32
N THR A 215 20.97 8.76 -3.59
CA THR A 215 19.88 8.71 -2.62
C THR A 215 18.77 9.66 -3.05
N TRP A 216 17.58 9.10 -3.24
CA TRP A 216 16.36 9.84 -3.56
C TRP A 216 15.38 9.78 -2.38
N PRO A 217 14.63 10.86 -2.09
CA PRO A 217 14.80 12.20 -2.63
C PRO A 217 16.11 12.83 -2.15
N GLY A 218 16.74 13.63 -3.01
CA GLY A 218 17.89 14.44 -2.62
C GLY A 218 17.49 15.63 -1.74
N GLY A 219 18.49 16.33 -1.17
CA GLY A 219 18.25 17.45 -0.24
C GLY A 219 17.76 18.76 -0.89
N GLY A 220 17.55 18.80 -2.21
CA GLY A 220 17.10 19.98 -2.94
C GLY A 220 15.61 20.26 -2.80
N ALA A 221 15.20 21.53 -2.96
CA ALA A 221 13.80 21.95 -2.84
C ALA A 221 12.90 21.49 -4.00
N SER A 222 13.50 21.16 -5.16
CA SER A 222 12.83 20.63 -6.35
C SER A 222 13.63 19.43 -6.86
N GLY A 223 12.96 18.28 -6.99
CA GLY A 223 13.59 17.06 -7.51
C GLY A 223 13.87 17.17 -9.01
N SER A 224 14.93 16.52 -9.49
CA SER A 224 15.31 16.48 -10.90
C SER A 224 16.05 15.19 -11.24
N ALA A 225 15.90 14.72 -12.48
CA ALA A 225 16.68 13.60 -12.99
C ALA A 225 16.96 13.79 -14.47
N SER A 226 18.20 13.54 -14.88
CA SER A 226 18.60 13.63 -16.28
C SER A 226 19.66 12.60 -16.64
N LEU A 227 19.71 12.26 -17.92
CA LEU A 227 20.73 11.40 -18.50
C LEU A 227 21.19 12.03 -19.81
N SER A 228 22.46 12.43 -19.89
CA SER A 228 23.05 13.08 -21.07
C SER A 228 24.20 12.26 -21.65
N LEU A 229 24.31 12.23 -22.97
CA LEU A 229 25.34 11.56 -23.76
C LEU A 229 26.24 12.59 -24.42
N THR A 230 27.55 12.33 -24.42
CA THR A 230 28.58 13.14 -25.10
C THR A 230 29.30 12.29 -26.14
N PRO A 231 29.57 12.81 -27.36
CA PRO A 231 29.23 14.15 -27.84
C PRO A 231 27.74 14.30 -28.19
N GLU A 232 27.26 15.55 -28.18
CA GLU A 232 25.97 15.86 -28.79
C GLU A 232 26.05 15.63 -30.31
N MET A 233 24.98 15.06 -30.88
CA MET A 233 24.91 14.81 -32.33
C MET A 233 23.85 15.72 -32.97
N PRO A 234 24.21 16.48 -34.01
CA PRO A 234 23.23 17.29 -34.73
C PRO A 234 22.05 16.45 -35.25
N GLY A 235 20.83 16.91 -34.97
CA GLY A 235 19.60 16.22 -35.39
C GLY A 235 19.23 14.97 -34.59
N ARG A 236 19.92 14.68 -33.48
CA ARG A 236 19.59 13.58 -32.57
C ARG A 236 19.50 14.07 -31.13
N GLU A 237 18.53 13.57 -30.39
CA GLU A 237 18.50 13.78 -28.94
C GLU A 237 19.77 13.18 -28.31
N SER A 238 20.30 13.91 -27.34
CA SER A 238 21.47 13.48 -26.56
C SER A 238 21.22 13.54 -25.06
N ALA A 239 20.02 13.94 -24.63
CA ALA A 239 19.66 13.96 -23.22
C ALA A 239 18.18 13.66 -22.98
N LEU A 240 17.90 13.01 -21.85
CA LEU A 240 16.58 12.94 -21.22
C LEU A 240 16.61 13.80 -19.96
N LYS A 241 15.55 14.56 -19.69
CA LYS A 241 15.46 15.41 -18.51
C LYS A 241 14.03 15.47 -17.97
N PHE A 242 13.91 15.28 -16.67
CA PHE A 242 12.66 15.37 -15.92
C PHE A 242 12.88 16.22 -14.67
N GLU A 243 11.83 16.91 -14.27
CA GLU A 243 11.76 17.77 -13.09
C GLU A 243 10.58 17.31 -12.23
N GLY A 244 10.62 17.62 -10.93
CA GLY A 244 9.60 17.24 -9.97
C GLY A 244 10.08 16.18 -8.97
N PRO A 245 9.34 15.99 -7.87
CA PRO A 245 9.69 15.02 -6.82
C PRO A 245 9.90 13.61 -7.37
N TRP A 246 9.21 13.22 -8.44
CA TRP A 246 9.31 11.87 -9.02
C TRP A 246 10.11 11.80 -10.33
N ALA A 247 10.97 12.79 -10.59
CA ALA A 247 11.79 12.84 -11.80
C ALA A 247 12.63 11.58 -12.04
N LEU A 248 13.22 10.99 -10.99
CA LEU A 248 14.00 9.75 -11.10
C LEU A 248 13.13 8.60 -11.63
N LYS A 249 11.93 8.42 -11.08
CA LYS A 249 11.00 7.39 -11.54
C LYS A 249 10.63 7.65 -13.01
N ARG A 250 10.36 8.91 -13.40
CA ARG A 250 10.01 9.24 -14.80
C ARG A 250 11.16 8.95 -15.77
N LEU A 251 12.39 9.19 -15.33
CA LEU A 251 13.58 8.81 -16.10
C LEU A 251 13.64 7.29 -16.25
N LEU A 252 13.51 6.53 -15.16
CA LEU A 252 13.52 5.06 -15.19
C LEU A 252 12.41 4.46 -16.08
N ASP A 253 11.25 5.11 -16.18
CA ASP A 253 10.17 4.70 -17.09
C ASP A 253 10.53 4.83 -18.58
N LYS A 254 11.58 5.58 -18.92
CA LYS A 254 12.13 5.63 -20.28
C LYS A 254 13.13 4.51 -20.56
N ALA A 255 13.53 3.73 -19.55
CA ALA A 255 14.42 2.61 -19.73
C ALA A 255 13.66 1.33 -20.09
N SER A 256 14.27 0.51 -20.93
CA SER A 256 13.94 -0.91 -20.98
C SER A 256 14.59 -1.59 -19.77
N VAL A 257 13.78 -2.10 -18.85
CA VAL A 257 14.27 -2.71 -17.60
C VAL A 257 14.16 -4.22 -17.67
N THR A 258 15.25 -4.91 -17.39
CA THR A 258 15.29 -6.37 -17.21
C THR A 258 15.70 -6.71 -15.79
N SER A 259 14.90 -7.51 -15.10
CA SER A 259 15.21 -7.98 -13.75
C SER A 259 16.02 -9.28 -13.80
N ASN A 260 17.10 -9.38 -13.02
CA ASN A 260 17.94 -10.57 -12.90
C ASN A 260 18.17 -10.94 -11.43
N GLY A 261 17.16 -11.53 -10.79
CA GLY A 261 17.23 -11.90 -9.38
C GLY A 261 17.16 -10.67 -8.47
N ALA A 262 18.23 -10.38 -7.73
CA ALA A 262 18.27 -9.24 -6.80
C ALA A 262 18.61 -7.90 -7.47
N GLY A 263 19.09 -7.91 -8.72
CA GLY A 263 19.42 -6.71 -9.48
C GLY A 263 18.41 -6.42 -10.60
N ALA A 264 18.43 -5.18 -11.09
CA ALA A 264 17.76 -4.79 -12.32
C ALA A 264 18.75 -4.07 -13.24
N GLU A 265 18.69 -4.34 -14.54
CA GLU A 265 19.43 -3.57 -15.54
C GLU A 265 18.47 -2.66 -16.29
N ALA A 266 18.75 -1.36 -16.28
CA ALA A 266 18.02 -0.34 -17.04
C ALA A 266 18.85 0.07 -18.26
N ARG A 267 18.33 -0.16 -19.46
CA ARG A 267 18.90 0.31 -20.72
C ARG A 267 18.10 1.49 -21.25
N PHE A 268 18.78 2.61 -21.47
CA PHE A 268 18.25 3.81 -22.08
C PHE A 268 18.70 3.89 -23.53
N VAL A 269 17.83 4.35 -24.42
CA VAL A 269 18.17 4.65 -25.82
C VAL A 269 17.81 6.09 -26.09
N ILE A 270 18.80 6.91 -26.42
CA ILE A 270 18.65 8.35 -26.65
C ILE A 270 19.24 8.68 -28.02
N GLY A 271 18.40 9.15 -28.95
CA GLY A 271 18.83 9.44 -30.33
C GLY A 271 19.44 8.24 -31.05
N GLY A 272 19.03 7.01 -30.72
CA GLY A 272 19.55 5.77 -31.31
C GLY A 272 20.84 5.24 -30.67
N ARG A 273 21.37 5.89 -29.63
CA ARG A 273 22.55 5.44 -28.88
C ARG A 273 22.12 4.99 -27.49
N ASP A 274 22.67 3.87 -27.05
CA ASP A 274 22.29 3.23 -25.79
C ASP A 274 23.33 3.38 -24.67
N VAL A 275 22.83 3.39 -23.44
CA VAL A 275 23.61 3.26 -22.21
C VAL A 275 22.81 2.39 -21.24
N ALA A 276 23.49 1.47 -20.55
CA ALA A 276 22.84 0.61 -19.57
C ALA A 276 23.51 0.69 -18.20
N TYR A 277 22.68 0.59 -17.17
CA TYR A 277 23.09 0.60 -15.77
C TYR A 277 22.51 -0.62 -15.05
N LYS A 278 23.37 -1.36 -14.36
CA LYS A 278 22.93 -2.26 -13.30
C LYS A 278 22.55 -1.42 -12.08
N MET A 279 21.39 -1.71 -11.51
CA MET A 279 20.82 -1.02 -10.36
C MET A 279 20.66 -2.01 -9.21
N GLU A 280 21.16 -1.61 -8.06
CA GLU A 280 21.04 -2.36 -6.81
C GLU A 280 20.44 -1.43 -5.75
N SER A 281 19.36 -1.87 -5.10
CA SER A 281 18.74 -1.13 -4.00
C SER A 281 19.25 -1.64 -2.66
N GLY A 282 19.51 -0.73 -1.72
CA GLY A 282 19.98 -1.10 -0.38
C GLY A 282 19.03 -2.01 0.41
N SER A 283 17.74 -2.03 0.07
CA SER A 283 16.68 -2.80 0.75
C SER A 283 16.25 -4.07 0.01
N GLY A 284 16.96 -4.48 -1.06
CA GLY A 284 16.60 -5.63 -1.89
C GLY A 284 16.01 -5.21 -3.24
N ALA A 285 14.71 -5.40 -3.44
CA ALA A 285 14.04 -5.00 -4.68
C ALA A 285 14.06 -3.48 -4.88
N ASN A 286 14.21 -3.01 -6.12
CA ASN A 286 14.19 -1.58 -6.44
C ASN A 286 12.77 -1.00 -6.23
N PRO A 287 12.57 -0.03 -5.31
CA PRO A 287 11.25 0.51 -4.99
C PRO A 287 10.50 1.11 -6.19
N PHE A 288 11.24 1.66 -7.17
CA PHE A 288 10.68 2.26 -8.37
C PHE A 288 10.16 1.25 -9.39
N LEU A 289 10.52 -0.03 -9.25
CA LEU A 289 10.10 -1.12 -10.14
C LEU A 289 9.06 -2.04 -9.49
N LEU A 290 8.56 -1.68 -8.29
CA LEU A 290 7.62 -2.51 -7.56
C LEU A 290 6.26 -2.57 -8.25
N PRO A 291 5.73 -3.77 -8.53
CA PRO A 291 4.36 -3.92 -9.02
C PRO A 291 3.32 -3.33 -8.07
N ALA A 292 3.59 -3.36 -6.75
CA ALA A 292 2.73 -2.75 -5.74
C ALA A 292 2.57 -1.24 -5.92
N LEU A 293 3.59 -0.54 -6.45
CA LEU A 293 3.53 0.92 -6.68
C LEU A 293 2.66 1.25 -7.89
N SER A 294 2.92 0.60 -9.05
CA SER A 294 2.18 0.88 -10.29
C SER A 294 0.77 0.28 -10.31
N GLY A 295 0.55 -0.80 -9.56
CA GLY A 295 -0.75 -1.46 -9.40
C GLY A 295 -1.54 -1.01 -8.18
N PHE A 296 -1.07 0.00 -7.44
CA PHE A 296 -1.75 0.44 -6.22
C PHE A 296 -3.14 0.98 -6.53
N SER A 297 -4.10 0.68 -5.66
CA SER A 297 -5.44 1.25 -5.70
C SER A 297 -5.94 1.44 -4.28
N CYS A 298 -6.62 2.56 -4.03
CA CYS A 298 -7.15 2.84 -2.71
C CYS A 298 -8.18 1.79 -2.27
N PRO A 299 -8.17 1.38 -0.99
CA PRO A 299 -9.18 0.48 -0.44
C PRO A 299 -10.55 1.17 -0.48
N LYS A 300 -11.61 0.45 -0.86
CA LYS A 300 -12.95 1.04 -1.07
C LYS A 300 -14.00 0.60 -0.06
N ALA A 301 -14.05 -0.69 0.20
CA ALA A 301 -14.99 -1.28 1.16
C ALA A 301 -14.57 -2.72 1.48
N PHE A 302 -14.95 -3.20 2.65
CA PHE A 302 -14.98 -4.60 3.05
C PHE A 302 -16.27 -5.25 2.58
#